data_AF-A0A9E2ABM0-F1
#
_entry.id   AF-A0A9E2ABM0-F1
#
_cell.length_a   1.000
_cell.length_b   1.000
_cell.length_c   1.000
_cell.angle_alpha   90.00
_cell.angle_beta   90.00
_cell.angle_gamma   90.00
#
_symmetry.space_group_name_H-M   'P 1'
#
loop_
_entity.id
_entity.type
_entity.pdbx_description
1 polymer ?
#
loop_
_entity_poly.entity_id
_entity_poly.type
_entity_poly.pdbx_seq_one_letter_code
_entity_poly.pdbx_strand_id
1 'polypeptide(L)'
;MHVFRPARSRYRLFTKLFKPRGTLDAADLKVSATVAHHMNEVRDAARFPESAVSAGELYAAGIIEEVLRAVVGLYEEENEPQLFDKALHHLNDNVGGEEVDGLLGDFTGAFPPVAVLEELLSVVQYLDSADEDGTPHREGSLEELLMLRLGNENPANVRFRELFDDAPLEARESYDEAIEALESFFEDLDPVEA
;
A
#
# COMPACT_ATOMS: atom_id res chain seq x y z
N MET A 1 4.81 1.44 4.21
CA MET A 1 3.88 0.45 4.77
C MET A 1 2.47 0.98 4.80
N HIS A 2 1.53 0.28 4.18
CA HIS A 2 0.12 0.67 4.26
C HIS A 2 -0.38 0.63 5.71
N VAL A 3 -1.25 1.58 6.04
CA VAL A 3 -2.00 1.52 7.30
C VAL A 3 -3.47 1.81 7.03
N PHE A 4 -4.30 0.82 7.30
CA PHE A 4 -5.73 0.83 7.19
C PHE A 4 -6.32 1.95 8.04
N ARG A 5 -7.30 2.68 7.51
CA ARG A 5 -7.88 3.87 8.17
C ARG A 5 -8.32 3.58 9.63
N PRO A 6 -9.05 2.50 9.94
CA PRO A 6 -9.36 2.10 11.31
C PRO A 6 -8.13 1.85 12.21
N ALA A 7 -7.06 1.27 11.67
CA ALA A 7 -5.82 1.02 12.42
C ALA A 7 -5.12 2.33 12.80
N ARG A 8 -5.14 3.34 11.91
CA ARG A 8 -4.62 4.69 12.24
C ARG A 8 -5.34 5.28 13.44
N SER A 9 -6.67 5.20 13.49
CA SER A 9 -7.46 5.68 14.62
C SER A 9 -7.22 4.86 15.89
N ARG A 10 -7.21 3.52 15.78
CA ARG A 10 -6.99 2.59 16.90
C ARG A 10 -5.66 2.85 17.61
N TYR A 11 -4.59 3.02 16.83
CA TYR A 11 -3.23 3.24 17.32
C TYR A 11 -2.84 4.71 17.44
N ARG A 12 -3.78 5.64 17.22
CA ARG A 12 -3.56 7.10 17.34
C ARG A 12 -2.37 7.57 16.49
N LEU A 13 -2.25 7.04 15.28
CA LEU A 13 -1.18 7.37 14.34
C LEU A 13 -1.53 8.66 13.61
N PHE A 14 -0.68 9.67 13.74
CA PHE A 14 -0.89 11.01 13.19
C PHE A 14 -0.28 11.15 11.79
N THR A 15 -0.82 12.05 10.97
CA THR A 15 -0.43 12.26 9.55
C THR A 15 1.06 12.51 9.34
N LYS A 16 1.75 13.14 10.31
CA LYS A 16 3.21 13.34 10.29
C LYS A 16 4.07 12.06 10.26
N LEU A 17 3.49 10.89 10.49
CA LEU A 17 4.17 9.59 10.40
C LEU A 17 4.10 9.00 8.98
N PHE A 18 3.31 9.63 8.10
CA PHE A 18 2.97 9.11 6.78
C PHE A 18 3.62 9.96 5.68
N LYS A 19 3.99 9.29 4.59
CA LYS A 19 4.36 9.89 3.31
C LYS A 19 3.10 10.44 2.61
N PRO A 20 3.23 11.32 1.59
CA PRO A 20 2.07 11.90 0.90
C PRO A 20 1.05 10.88 0.39
N ARG A 21 1.52 9.75 -0.15
CA ARG A 21 0.68 8.63 -0.63
C ARG A 21 -0.03 7.85 0.49
N GLY A 22 0.14 8.22 1.76
CA GLY A 22 -0.56 7.62 2.89
C GLY A 22 0.08 6.35 3.43
N THR A 23 1.28 6.00 2.98
CA THR A 23 2.08 4.92 3.56
C THR A 23 2.85 5.44 4.78
N LEU A 24 2.92 4.62 5.83
CA LEU A 24 3.75 4.85 7.01
C LEU A 24 5.22 4.84 6.59
N ASP A 25 5.98 5.83 7.04
CA ASP A 25 7.43 5.90 6.85
C ASP A 25 8.16 4.96 7.82
N ALA A 26 7.90 3.66 7.71
CA ALA A 26 8.43 2.64 8.61
C ALA A 26 9.96 2.51 8.51
N ALA A 27 10.55 2.94 7.39
CA ALA A 27 12.00 3.04 7.20
C ALA A 27 12.66 4.21 7.98
N ASP A 28 11.90 4.95 8.80
CA ASP A 28 12.41 5.86 9.82
C ASP A 28 12.36 5.21 11.22
N LEU A 29 13.50 5.20 11.92
CA LEU A 29 13.63 4.57 13.25
C LEU A 29 12.70 5.19 14.30
N LYS A 30 12.50 6.51 14.26
CA LYS A 30 11.64 7.23 15.20
C LYS A 30 10.17 6.96 14.91
N VAL A 31 9.79 6.91 13.63
CA VAL A 31 8.43 6.51 13.21
C VAL A 31 8.15 5.09 13.69
N SER A 32 9.02 4.14 13.38
CA SER A 32 8.88 2.74 13.81
C SER A 32 8.83 2.57 15.32
N ALA A 33 9.68 3.28 16.07
CA ALA A 33 9.62 3.29 17.54
C ALA A 33 8.30 3.85 18.09
N THR A 34 7.80 4.92 17.48
CA THR A 34 6.53 5.56 17.88
C THR A 34 5.34 4.64 17.61
N VAL A 35 5.27 4.02 16.44
CA VAL A 35 4.19 3.11 16.07
C VAL A 35 4.21 1.86 16.96
N ALA A 36 5.37 1.23 17.12
CA ALA A 36 5.50 0.06 17.99
C ALA A 36 5.12 0.37 19.44
N HIS A 37 5.47 1.55 19.95
CA HIS A 37 5.06 2.00 21.27
C HIS A 37 3.53 2.09 21.39
N HIS A 38 2.85 2.80 20.48
CA HIS A 38 1.39 2.92 20.52
C HIS A 38 0.67 1.59 20.34
N MET A 39 1.19 0.71 19.49
CA MET A 39 0.66 -0.65 19.35
C MET A 39 0.77 -1.43 20.65
N ASN A 40 1.94 -1.41 21.29
CA ASN A 40 2.18 -2.11 22.55
C ASN A 40 1.36 -1.54 23.72
N GLU A 41 1.06 -0.24 23.73
CA GLU A 41 0.15 0.38 24.69
C GLU A 41 -1.29 -0.13 24.52
N VAL A 42 -1.82 -0.10 23.29
CA VAL A 42 -3.19 -0.52 22.99
C VAL A 42 -3.38 -2.03 23.15
N ARG A 43 -2.35 -2.82 22.80
CA ARG A 43 -2.33 -4.29 23.00
C ARG A 43 -2.03 -4.69 24.44
N ASP A 44 -1.71 -3.73 25.31
CA ASP A 44 -1.44 -3.98 26.73
C ASP A 44 -0.30 -5.00 26.93
N ALA A 45 0.76 -4.86 26.14
CA ALA A 45 1.87 -5.79 26.08
C ALA A 45 2.62 -5.96 27.41
N ALA A 46 2.47 -5.02 28.34
CA ALA A 46 2.99 -5.16 29.71
C ALA A 46 2.31 -6.31 30.48
N ARG A 47 1.02 -6.57 30.21
CA ARG A 47 0.27 -7.71 30.76
C ARG A 47 0.25 -8.92 29.83
N PHE A 48 0.38 -8.70 28.52
CA PHE A 48 0.38 -9.74 27.48
C PHE A 48 1.64 -9.67 26.59
N PRO A 49 2.82 -10.10 27.07
CA PRO A 49 4.09 -9.95 26.33
C PRO A 49 4.10 -10.61 24.95
N GLU A 50 3.32 -11.67 24.75
CA GLU A 50 3.17 -12.37 23.47
C GLU A 50 2.55 -11.49 22.37
N SER A 51 1.80 -10.45 22.75
CA SER A 51 1.17 -9.49 21.84
C SER A 51 2.12 -8.36 21.43
N ALA A 52 3.31 -8.27 22.04
CA ALA A 52 4.26 -7.21 21.79
C ALA A 52 4.78 -7.23 20.35
N VAL A 53 5.05 -6.04 19.82
CA VAL A 53 5.75 -5.82 18.55
C VAL A 53 7.05 -5.08 18.77
N SER A 54 8.06 -5.41 17.96
CA SER A 54 9.35 -4.74 17.97
C SER A 54 9.40 -3.59 16.98
N ALA A 55 9.93 -2.44 17.43
CA ALA A 55 10.27 -1.34 16.54
C ALA A 55 11.30 -1.76 15.47
N GLY A 56 12.22 -2.68 15.81
CA GLY A 56 13.21 -3.19 14.87
C GLY A 56 12.61 -4.09 13.80
N GLU A 57 11.61 -4.90 14.15
CA GLU A 57 10.86 -5.71 13.17
C GLU A 57 10.04 -4.81 12.23
N LEU A 58 9.38 -3.77 12.76
CA LEU A 58 8.64 -2.81 11.95
C LEU A 58 9.55 -2.03 11.02
N TYR A 59 10.71 -1.60 11.51
CA TYR A 59 11.73 -0.93 10.70
C TYR A 59 12.24 -1.83 9.57
N ALA A 60 12.56 -3.09 9.87
CA ALA A 60 13.01 -4.05 8.87
C ALA A 60 11.93 -4.29 7.80
N ALA A 61 10.66 -4.43 8.19
CA ALA A 61 9.54 -4.54 7.26
C ALA A 61 9.41 -3.31 6.35
N GLY A 62 9.58 -2.10 6.92
CA GLY A 62 9.62 -0.86 6.17
C GLY A 62 10.76 -0.82 5.15
N ILE A 63 11.97 -1.23 5.53
CA ILE A 63 13.12 -1.26 4.60
C ILE A 63 12.89 -2.27 3.46
N ILE A 64 12.32 -3.44 3.75
CA ILE A 64 12.01 -4.43 2.71
C ILE A 64 11.04 -3.84 1.68
N GLU A 65 10.00 -3.13 2.14
CA GLU A 65 9.04 -2.48 1.25
C GLU A 65 9.68 -1.37 0.40
N GLU A 66 10.55 -0.54 0.98
CA GLU A 66 11.26 0.49 0.21
C GLU A 66 12.22 -0.12 -0.83
N VAL A 67 12.85 -1.26 -0.52
CA VAL A 67 13.66 -2.00 -1.49
C VAL A 67 12.78 -2.55 -2.63
N LEU A 68 11.63 -3.16 -2.30
CA LEU A 68 10.70 -3.65 -3.31
C LEU A 68 10.20 -2.51 -4.21
N ARG A 69 9.85 -1.37 -3.63
CA ARG A 69 9.44 -0.17 -4.38
C ARG A 69 10.57 0.36 -5.27
N ALA A 70 11.81 0.36 -4.79
CA ALA A 70 12.96 0.73 -5.60
C ALA A 70 13.18 -0.24 -6.77
N VAL A 71 12.96 -1.54 -6.59
CA VAL A 71 13.04 -2.53 -7.67
C VAL A 71 11.95 -2.28 -8.71
N VAL A 72 10.71 -2.03 -8.30
CA VAL A 72 9.60 -1.68 -9.20
C VAL A 72 9.90 -0.40 -9.98
N GLY A 73 10.38 0.65 -9.31
CA GLY A 73 10.73 1.91 -9.95
C GLY A 73 11.89 1.78 -10.95
N LEU A 74 12.93 1.01 -10.62
CA LEU A 74 14.02 0.70 -11.56
C LEU A 74 13.52 -0.09 -12.76
N TYR A 75 12.61 -1.04 -12.53
CA TYR A 75 12.03 -1.82 -13.62
C TYR A 75 11.23 -0.95 -14.60
N GLU A 76 10.40 -0.04 -14.07
CA GLU A 76 9.67 0.94 -14.88
C GLU A 76 10.62 1.88 -15.65
N GLU A 77 11.71 2.34 -15.03
CA GLU A 77 12.68 3.23 -15.68
C GLU A 77 13.46 2.53 -16.81
N GLU A 78 13.95 1.31 -16.56
CA GLU A 78 14.92 0.64 -17.43
C GLU A 78 14.27 -0.29 -18.46
N ASN A 79 13.13 -0.92 -18.14
CA ASN A 79 12.54 -2.01 -18.94
C ASN A 79 11.18 -1.63 -19.51
N GLU A 80 10.32 -1.01 -18.70
CA GLU A 80 8.94 -0.75 -19.11
C GLU A 80 8.44 0.65 -18.73
N PRO A 81 8.77 1.69 -19.52
CA PRO A 81 8.26 3.04 -19.29
C PRO A 81 6.73 3.08 -19.34
N GLN A 82 6.13 3.81 -18.40
CA GLN A 82 4.68 3.88 -18.20
C GLN A 82 4.08 2.53 -17.77
N LEU A 83 4.82 1.78 -16.96
CA LEU A 83 4.45 0.45 -16.47
C LEU A 83 3.02 0.44 -15.90
N PHE A 84 2.70 1.40 -15.02
CA PHE A 84 1.41 1.43 -14.35
C PHE A 84 0.27 1.94 -15.23
N ASP A 85 0.54 2.80 -16.22
CA ASP A 85 -0.45 3.15 -17.25
C ASP A 85 -0.82 1.92 -18.09
N LYS A 86 0.18 1.15 -18.53
CA LYS A 86 -0.03 -0.10 -19.29
C LYS A 86 -0.74 -1.16 -18.46
N ALA A 87 -0.36 -1.32 -17.19
CA ALA A 87 -1.02 -2.21 -16.26
C ALA A 87 -2.50 -1.82 -16.06
N LEU A 88 -2.81 -0.52 -15.92
CA LEU A 88 -4.20 -0.05 -15.83
C LEU A 88 -4.99 -0.35 -17.11
N HIS A 89 -4.40 -0.17 -18.30
CA HIS A 89 -5.06 -0.55 -19.55
C HIS A 89 -5.33 -2.05 -19.61
N HIS A 90 -4.35 -2.89 -19.23
CA HIS A 90 -4.52 -4.33 -19.16
C HIS A 90 -5.64 -4.74 -18.19
N LEU A 91 -5.70 -4.12 -17.01
CA LEU A 91 -6.77 -4.36 -16.05
C LEU A 91 -8.14 -3.96 -16.59
N ASN A 92 -8.25 -2.80 -17.25
CA ASN A 92 -9.50 -2.33 -17.82
C ASN A 92 -10.03 -3.27 -18.92
N ASP A 93 -9.13 -3.87 -19.71
CA ASP A 93 -9.50 -4.79 -20.79
C ASP A 93 -9.92 -6.19 -20.27
N ASN A 94 -9.32 -6.65 -19.16
CA ASN A 94 -9.56 -8.00 -18.64
C ASN A 94 -10.60 -8.08 -17.50
N VAL A 95 -10.61 -7.09 -16.61
CA VAL A 95 -11.54 -7.02 -15.45
C VAL A 95 -12.71 -6.09 -15.74
N GLY A 96 -12.47 -5.00 -16.49
CA GLY A 96 -13.48 -4.00 -16.84
C GLY A 96 -13.29 -2.68 -16.08
N GLY A 97 -13.38 -1.56 -16.81
CA GLY A 97 -13.06 -0.23 -16.26
C GLY A 97 -13.90 0.20 -15.05
N GLU A 98 -15.19 -0.14 -15.00
CA GLU A 98 -16.05 0.20 -13.84
C GLU A 98 -15.62 -0.56 -12.57
N GLU A 99 -15.19 -1.81 -12.72
CA GLU A 99 -14.73 -2.63 -11.60
C GLU A 99 -13.35 -2.19 -11.11
N VAL A 100 -12.45 -1.83 -12.04
CA VAL A 100 -11.13 -1.25 -11.70
C VAL A 100 -11.30 0.09 -10.99
N ASP A 101 -12.19 0.96 -11.47
CA ASP A 101 -12.53 2.24 -10.82
C ASP A 101 -13.06 2.03 -9.40
N GLY A 102 -13.99 1.08 -9.24
CA GLY A 102 -14.55 0.71 -7.95
C GLY A 102 -13.48 0.18 -6.98
N LEU A 103 -12.59 -0.69 -7.47
CA LEU A 103 -11.50 -1.26 -6.68
C LEU A 103 -10.51 -0.18 -6.22
N LEU A 104 -10.04 0.69 -7.12
CA LEU A 104 -9.15 1.79 -6.76
C LEU A 104 -9.82 2.75 -5.77
N GLY A 105 -11.12 3.02 -5.95
CA GLY A 105 -11.91 3.82 -5.02
C GLY A 105 -11.96 3.22 -3.61
N ASP A 106 -12.26 1.92 -3.51
CA ASP A 106 -12.32 1.22 -2.22
C ASP A 106 -10.93 1.13 -1.57
N PHE A 107 -9.89 0.86 -2.36
CA PHE A 107 -8.50 0.88 -1.90
C PHE A 107 -8.10 2.25 -1.34
N THR A 108 -8.31 3.33 -2.10
CA THR A 108 -8.00 4.70 -1.65
C THR A 108 -8.85 5.10 -0.44
N GLY A 109 -10.08 4.59 -0.31
CA GLY A 109 -10.90 4.79 0.89
C GLY A 109 -10.35 4.07 2.13
N ALA A 110 -9.93 2.82 1.96
CA ALA A 110 -9.38 1.95 2.99
C ALA A 110 -7.97 2.38 3.47
N PHE A 111 -7.13 2.78 2.53
CA PHE A 111 -5.73 3.15 2.72
C PHE A 111 -5.47 4.59 2.23
N PRO A 112 -6.08 5.60 2.87
CA PRO A 112 -6.14 6.92 2.28
C PRO A 112 -4.77 7.62 2.23
N PRO A 113 -4.44 8.28 1.10
CA PRO A 113 -3.36 9.25 1.04
C PRO A 113 -3.64 10.42 1.98
N VAL A 114 -2.60 11.18 2.31
CA VAL A 114 -2.72 12.26 3.32
C VAL A 114 -3.80 13.28 2.93
N ALA A 115 -3.87 13.65 1.64
CA ALA A 115 -4.88 14.60 1.15
C ALA A 115 -6.33 14.11 1.33
N VAL A 116 -6.59 12.81 1.19
CA VAL A 116 -7.92 12.21 1.41
C VAL A 116 -8.18 12.01 2.89
N LEU A 117 -7.16 11.65 3.67
CA LEU A 117 -7.29 11.48 5.11
C LEU A 117 -7.60 12.80 5.83
N GLU A 118 -6.96 13.89 5.41
CA GLU A 118 -7.18 15.25 5.94
C GLU A 118 -8.38 15.96 5.30
N GLU A 119 -9.19 15.25 4.51
CA GLU A 119 -10.41 15.77 3.85
C GLU A 119 -10.15 16.97 2.93
N LEU A 120 -8.92 17.12 2.43
CA LEU A 120 -8.56 18.15 1.44
C LEU A 120 -9.11 17.77 0.05
N LEU A 121 -9.15 16.48 -0.25
CA LEU A 121 -9.75 15.90 -1.46
C LEU A 121 -10.67 14.75 -1.08
N SER A 122 -11.77 14.58 -1.82
CA SER A 122 -12.49 13.30 -1.82
C SER A 122 -11.69 12.22 -2.56
N VAL A 123 -12.04 10.93 -2.35
CA VAL A 123 -11.43 9.80 -3.07
C VAL A 123 -11.48 10.01 -4.59
N VAL A 124 -12.65 10.39 -5.11
CA VAL A 124 -12.84 10.63 -6.55
C VAL A 124 -11.97 11.77 -7.04
N GLN A 125 -11.95 12.91 -6.33
CA GLN A 125 -11.10 14.05 -6.70
C GLN A 125 -9.61 13.70 -6.66
N TYR A 126 -9.18 12.87 -5.71
CA TYR A 126 -7.81 12.38 -5.65
C TYR A 126 -7.48 11.53 -6.88
N LEU A 127 -8.29 10.51 -7.18
CA LEU A 127 -8.08 9.62 -8.32
C LEU A 127 -8.18 10.36 -9.68
N ASP A 128 -8.99 11.40 -9.79
CA ASP A 128 -9.12 12.22 -11.01
C ASP A 128 -8.00 13.26 -11.17
N SER A 129 -7.00 13.27 -10.28
CA SER A 129 -5.88 14.22 -10.31
C SER A 129 -4.53 13.52 -10.47
N ALA A 130 -3.46 14.32 -10.48
CA ALA A 130 -2.08 13.87 -10.61
C ALA A 130 -1.21 14.46 -9.49
N ASP A 131 -0.05 13.86 -9.27
CA ASP A 131 0.95 14.39 -8.34
C ASP A 131 1.71 15.60 -8.92
N GLU A 132 2.67 16.13 -8.16
CA GLU A 132 3.45 17.32 -8.54
C GLU A 132 4.33 17.09 -9.78
N ASP A 133 4.70 15.84 -10.05
CA ASP A 133 5.51 15.44 -11.21
C ASP A 133 4.65 15.11 -12.44
N GLY A 134 3.32 15.16 -12.28
CA GLY A 134 2.34 14.93 -13.35
C GLY A 134 1.89 13.46 -13.49
N THR A 135 2.29 12.60 -12.57
CA THR A 135 1.89 11.18 -12.56
C THR A 135 0.44 11.06 -12.09
N PRO A 136 -0.46 10.42 -12.86
CA PRO A 136 -1.83 10.19 -12.44
C PRO A 136 -1.91 9.44 -11.10
N HIS A 137 -2.75 9.91 -10.18
CA HIS A 137 -2.90 9.24 -8.87
C HIS A 137 -3.49 7.84 -8.97
N ARG A 138 -4.14 7.51 -10.09
CA ARG A 138 -4.61 6.15 -10.38
C ARG A 138 -3.44 5.17 -10.57
N GLU A 139 -2.40 5.58 -11.27
CA GLU A 139 -1.18 4.78 -11.45
C GLU A 139 -0.51 4.56 -10.10
N GLY A 140 -0.32 5.63 -9.33
CA GLY A 140 0.22 5.53 -7.97
C GLY A 140 -0.65 4.66 -7.05
N SER A 141 -1.98 4.74 -7.15
CA SER A 141 -2.88 3.90 -6.36
C SER A 141 -2.81 2.42 -6.76
N LEU A 142 -2.59 2.12 -8.04
CA LEU A 142 -2.36 0.76 -8.51
C LEU A 142 -1.02 0.20 -8.00
N GLU A 143 0.06 1.00 -8.06
CA GLU A 143 1.35 0.64 -7.45
C GLU A 143 1.18 0.32 -5.96
N GLU A 144 0.49 1.20 -5.23
CA GLU A 144 0.24 1.01 -3.80
C GLU A 144 -0.64 -0.22 -3.52
N LEU A 145 -1.58 -0.59 -4.41
CA LEU A 145 -2.36 -1.83 -4.28
C LEU A 145 -1.49 -3.08 -4.46
N LEU A 146 -0.57 -3.06 -5.44
CA LEU A 146 0.41 -4.14 -5.63
C LEU A 146 1.33 -4.28 -4.41
N MET A 147 1.82 -3.16 -3.88
CA MET A 147 2.67 -3.15 -2.68
C MET A 147 1.94 -3.65 -1.43
N LEU A 148 0.64 -3.36 -1.30
CA LEU A 148 -0.21 -3.94 -0.26
C LEU A 148 -0.26 -5.47 -0.36
N ARG A 149 -0.53 -6.01 -1.56
CA ARG A 149 -0.60 -7.45 -1.80
C ARG A 149 0.72 -8.15 -1.42
N LEU A 150 1.85 -7.63 -1.92
CA LEU A 150 3.19 -8.15 -1.58
C LEU A 150 3.46 -8.09 -0.07
N GLY A 151 2.97 -7.05 0.60
CA GLY A 151 3.05 -6.89 2.05
C GLY A 151 2.32 -7.99 2.83
N ASN A 152 1.13 -8.40 2.36
CA ASN A 152 0.30 -9.44 2.98
C ASN A 152 0.82 -10.86 2.75
N GLU A 153 1.46 -11.10 1.60
CA GLU A 153 2.09 -12.38 1.26
C GLU A 153 3.36 -12.65 2.07
N ASN A 154 4.05 -11.60 2.53
CA ASN A 154 5.27 -11.74 3.32
C ASN A 154 5.00 -12.28 4.74
N PRO A 155 5.42 -13.52 5.08
CA PRO A 155 5.12 -14.10 6.40
C PRO A 155 5.79 -13.36 7.57
N ALA A 156 6.88 -12.61 7.31
CA ALA A 156 7.55 -11.81 8.33
C ALA A 156 6.66 -10.66 8.84
N ASN A 157 5.68 -10.24 8.04
CA ASN A 157 4.80 -9.13 8.35
C ASN A 157 3.60 -9.52 9.22
N VAL A 158 3.41 -10.81 9.54
CA VAL A 158 2.20 -11.32 10.24
C VAL A 158 1.89 -10.60 11.56
N ARG A 159 2.91 -10.16 12.32
CA ARG A 159 2.72 -9.43 13.60
C ARG A 159 2.11 -8.04 13.42
N PHE A 160 2.20 -7.50 12.20
CA PHE A 160 1.74 -6.17 11.82
C PHE A 160 0.51 -6.23 10.92
N ARG A 161 -0.02 -7.43 10.57
CA ARG A 161 -1.12 -7.61 9.62
C ARG A 161 -2.32 -6.70 9.89
N GLU A 162 -2.69 -6.49 11.14
CA GLU A 162 -3.80 -5.57 11.49
C GLU A 162 -3.60 -4.11 11.05
N LEU A 163 -2.39 -3.72 10.62
CA LEU A 163 -2.13 -2.43 9.99
C LEU A 163 -2.51 -2.44 8.51
N PHE A 164 -2.32 -3.53 7.77
CA PHE A 164 -2.45 -3.56 6.32
C PHE A 164 -3.26 -4.75 5.79
N ASP A 165 -4.15 -5.31 6.61
CA ASP A 165 -5.01 -6.41 6.21
C ASP A 165 -5.90 -5.99 5.02
N ASP A 166 -5.78 -6.71 3.91
CA ASP A 166 -6.50 -6.51 2.66
C ASP A 166 -7.80 -7.33 2.56
N ALA A 167 -8.16 -8.11 3.60
CA ALA A 167 -9.43 -8.83 3.66
C ALA A 167 -10.69 -7.96 3.34
N PRO A 168 -10.75 -6.65 3.67
CA PRO A 168 -11.87 -5.79 3.22
C PRO A 168 -11.96 -5.62 1.70
N LEU A 169 -10.84 -5.72 0.98
CA LEU A 169 -10.76 -5.63 -0.48
C LEU A 169 -11.02 -7.00 -1.13
N GLU A 170 -10.53 -8.09 -0.53
CA GLU A 170 -10.82 -9.48 -0.96
C GLU A 170 -12.32 -9.82 -0.97
N ALA A 171 -13.15 -9.02 -0.29
CA ALA A 171 -14.60 -9.16 -0.36
C ALA A 171 -15.19 -8.83 -1.76
N ARG A 172 -14.42 -8.19 -2.64
CA ARG A 172 -14.77 -7.93 -4.04
C ARG A 172 -14.21 -9.03 -4.95
N GLU A 173 -15.04 -9.55 -5.85
CA GLU A 173 -14.59 -10.46 -6.92
C GLU A 173 -13.53 -9.79 -7.80
N SER A 174 -13.69 -8.49 -8.08
CA SER A 174 -12.76 -7.69 -8.86
C SER A 174 -11.36 -7.54 -8.24
N TYR A 175 -11.18 -7.83 -6.95
CA TYR A 175 -9.85 -7.78 -6.31
C TYR A 175 -8.99 -8.95 -6.78
N ASP A 176 -9.48 -10.17 -6.64
CA ASP A 176 -8.75 -11.37 -7.06
C ASP A 176 -8.54 -11.38 -8.58
N GLU A 177 -9.55 -10.99 -9.36
CA GLU A 177 -9.42 -10.85 -10.82
C GLU A 177 -8.35 -9.82 -11.21
N ALA A 178 -8.25 -8.70 -10.48
CA ALA A 178 -7.22 -7.70 -10.72
C ALA A 178 -5.83 -8.21 -10.35
N ILE A 179 -5.68 -8.97 -9.25
CA ILE A 179 -4.39 -9.58 -8.90
C ILE A 179 -3.97 -10.60 -9.95
N GLU A 180 -4.86 -11.50 -10.38
CA GLU A 180 -4.58 -12.48 -11.43
C GLU A 180 -4.20 -11.81 -12.77
N ALA A 181 -4.91 -10.74 -13.15
CA ALA A 181 -4.61 -9.98 -14.36
C ALA A 181 -3.28 -9.21 -14.24
N LEU A 182 -2.93 -8.68 -13.06
CA LEU A 182 -1.61 -8.09 -12.84
C LEU A 182 -0.49 -9.13 -12.93
N GLU A 183 -0.67 -10.31 -12.33
CA GLU A 183 0.29 -11.41 -12.43
C GLU A 183 0.53 -11.79 -13.89
N SER A 184 -0.54 -12.00 -14.67
CA SER A 184 -0.44 -12.27 -16.11
C SER A 184 0.25 -11.14 -16.87
N PHE A 185 -0.05 -9.89 -16.54
CA PHE A 185 0.60 -8.73 -17.15
C PHE A 185 2.11 -8.74 -16.91
N PHE A 186 2.56 -8.99 -15.67
CA PHE A 186 3.98 -9.04 -15.33
C PHE A 186 4.70 -10.28 -15.87
N GLU A 187 4.02 -11.42 -16.05
CA GLU A 187 4.60 -12.63 -16.66
C GLU A 187 4.93 -12.45 -18.15
N ASP A 188 4.17 -11.60 -18.85
CA ASP A 188 4.37 -11.30 -20.27
C ASP A 188 5.49 -10.29 -20.53
N LEU A 189 6.00 -9.61 -19.49
CA LEU A 189 7.09 -8.65 -19.62
C LEU A 189 8.47 -9.32 -19.58
N ASP A 190 9.44 -8.68 -20.21
CA ASP A 190 10.82 -9.16 -20.20
C ASP A 190 11.38 -9.13 -18.76
N PRO A 191 12.06 -10.20 -18.31
CA PRO A 191 12.68 -10.22 -16.98
C PRO A 191 13.81 -9.19 -16.91
N VAL A 192 14.10 -8.71 -15.69
CA VAL A 192 15.22 -7.78 -15.45
C VAL A 192 16.52 -8.44 -15.95
N GLU A 193 17.18 -7.83 -16.94
CA GLU A 193 18.50 -8.29 -17.39
C GLU A 193 19.53 -8.05 -16.28
N ALA A 194 20.27 -9.10 -15.90
CA ALA A 194 21.24 -9.11 -14.80
C ALA A 194 22.68 -8.77 -15.22
#